data_AF-A0A4R5PK78-F1
#
_entry.id   AF-A0A4R5PK78-F1
#
_cell.length_a   1.000
_cell.length_b   1.000
_cell.length_c   1.000
_cell.angle_alpha   90.00
_cell.angle_beta   90.00
_cell.angle_gamma   90.00
#
_symmetry.space_group_name_H-M   'P 1'
#
loop_
_entity.id
_entity.type
_entity.pdbx_description
1 polymer ?
#
loop_
_entity_poly.entity_id
_entity_poly.type
_entity_poly.pdbx_seq_one_letter_code
_entity_poly.pdbx_strand_id
1 'polypeptide(L)' 'METKREDDFTPHDGRPRPVPSFASVDIKFRDGDIFTKQRAGHWIWEHHNDPSDIVAYRMESAE' A
#
# COMPACT_ATOMS: atom_id res chain seq x y z
N MET A 1 9.00 -22.41 -10.12
CA MET A 1 8.46 -21.07 -10.44
C MET A 1 7.87 -20.55 -9.14
N GLU A 2 8.58 -19.64 -8.48
CA GLU A 2 8.29 -19.23 -7.11
C GLU A 2 7.25 -18.10 -7.12
N THR A 3 5.97 -18.45 -7.13
CA THR A 3 4.87 -17.51 -6.91
C THR A 3 4.69 -17.32 -5.41
N LYS A 4 5.47 -16.42 -4.81
CA LYS A 4 5.20 -15.94 -3.45
C LYS A 4 5.44 -14.44 -3.40
N ARG A 5 4.35 -13.67 -3.37
CA ARG A 5 4.21 -12.35 -2.68
C ARG A 5 2.90 -11.61 -2.95
N GLU A 6 1.90 -12.20 -3.62
CA GLU A 6 0.56 -11.62 -3.66
C GLU A 6 -0.19 -11.75 -2.32
N ASP A 7 0.22 -12.69 -1.45
CA ASP A 7 -0.49 -13.04 -0.20
C ASP A 7 -0.28 -12.10 1.00
N ASP A 8 0.68 -11.16 0.95
CA ASP A 8 1.08 -10.39 2.15
C ASP A 8 0.58 -8.93 2.15
N PHE A 9 -0.20 -8.54 1.15
CA PHE A 9 -0.82 -7.21 1.14
C PHE A 9 -2.05 -7.19 2.06
N THR A 10 -2.04 -6.31 3.05
CA THR A 10 -3.20 -5.99 3.87
C THR A 10 -4.19 -5.15 3.05
N PRO A 11 -5.45 -5.59 2.89
CA PRO A 11 -6.45 -4.83 2.14
C PRO A 11 -6.73 -3.49 2.83
N HIS A 12 -6.95 -2.45 2.02
CA HIS A 12 -7.23 -1.10 2.49
C HIS A 12 -8.58 -0.61 1.96
N ASP A 13 -9.45 -0.22 2.88
CA ASP A 13 -10.84 0.19 2.61
C ASP A 13 -10.99 1.71 2.41
N GLY A 14 -9.90 2.43 2.13
CA GLY A 14 -9.95 3.88 1.92
C GLY A 14 -10.11 4.71 3.18
N ARG A 15 -9.81 4.12 4.34
CA ARG A 15 -9.79 4.82 5.63
C ARG A 15 -8.53 5.68 5.78
N PRO A 16 -8.47 6.57 6.79
CA PRO A 16 -7.24 7.28 7.11
C PRO A 16 -6.06 6.33 7.28
N ARG A 17 -4.86 6.83 6.97
CA ARG A 17 -3.61 6.07 6.95
C ARG A 17 -3.46 5.19 8.22
N PRO A 18 -3.39 3.86 8.09
CA PRO A 18 -3.29 2.94 9.23
C PRO A 18 -1.87 2.81 9.80
N VAL A 19 -0.86 3.36 9.11
CA VAL A 19 0.57 3.23 9.43
C VAL A 19 1.22 4.58 9.75
N PRO A 20 2.35 4.61 10.47
CA PRO A 20 3.10 5.84 10.70
C PRO A 20 3.57 6.49 9.39
N SER A 21 3.63 7.83 9.34
CA SER A 21 4.05 8.58 8.13
C SER A 21 5.49 8.27 7.67
N PHE A 22 6.35 7.85 8.60
CA PHE A 22 7.74 7.50 8.33
C PHE A 22 7.93 6.03 7.94
N ALA A 23 6.88 5.20 8.00
CA ALA A 23 6.98 3.79 7.64
C ALA A 23 7.25 3.61 6.15
N SER A 24 8.14 2.67 5.83
CA SER A 24 8.33 2.17 4.47
C SER A 24 7.26 1.11 4.19
N VAL A 25 6.53 1.29 3.10
CA VAL A 25 5.44 0.42 2.70
C VAL A 25 5.51 0.11 1.21
N ASP A 26 5.00 -1.05 0.84
CA ASP A 26 4.60 -1.35 -0.52
C ASP A 26 3.10 -1.06 -0.66
N ILE A 27 2.71 -0.44 -1.76
CA ILE A 27 1.36 0.06 -2.00
C ILE A 27 0.85 -0.57 -3.29
N LYS A 28 -0.37 -1.12 -3.24
CA LYS A 28 -1.09 -1.61 -4.42
C LYS A 28 -2.25 -0.67 -4.70
N PHE A 29 -2.31 -0.17 -5.93
CA PHE A 29 -3.36 0.71 -6.42
C PHE A 29 -4.52 -0.08 -7.05
N ARG A 30 -5.67 0.56 -7.14
CA ARG A 30 -6.88 -0.02 -7.75
C ARG A 30 -6.67 -0.43 -9.20
N ASP A 31 -5.88 0.35 -9.95
CA ASP A 31 -5.48 0.04 -11.33
C ASP A 31 -4.61 -1.23 -11.45
N GLY A 32 -4.09 -1.73 -10.32
CA GLY A 32 -3.26 -2.92 -10.25
C GLY A 32 -1.76 -2.61 -10.15
N ASP A 33 -1.37 -1.35 -10.32
CA ASP A 33 0.02 -0.92 -10.15
C ASP A 33 0.49 -1.11 -8.70
N ILE A 34 1.78 -1.44 -8.54
CA ILE A 34 2.41 -1.71 -7.25
C ILE A 34 3.67 -0.86 -7.13
N PHE A 35 3.69 0.00 -6.13
CA PHE A 35 4.86 0.80 -5.78
C PHE A 35 5.51 0.23 -4.52
N THR A 36 6.78 -0.14 -4.60
CA THR A 36 7.51 -0.70 -3.47
C THR A 36 8.38 0.33 -2.74
N LYS A 37 8.68 0.10 -1.46
CA LYS A 37 9.60 0.91 -0.63
C LYS A 37 9.25 2.39 -0.56
N GLN A 38 7.96 2.68 -0.54
CA GLN A 38 7.45 4.04 -0.48
C GLN A 38 7.27 4.52 0.96
N ARG A 39 7.42 5.82 1.20
CA ARG A 39 7.05 6.42 2.48
C ARG A 39 5.55 6.56 2.56
N ALA A 40 4.93 5.94 3.57
CA ALA A 40 3.49 6.01 3.77
C ALA A 40 2.96 7.46 3.91
N GLY A 41 3.80 8.37 4.43
CA GLY A 41 3.50 9.80 4.57
C GLY A 41 3.34 10.58 3.27
N HIS A 42 3.85 10.08 2.14
CA HIS A 42 3.79 10.76 0.85
C HIS A 42 2.48 10.52 0.07
N TRP A 43 1.65 9.58 0.53
CA TRP A 43 0.47 9.15 -0.21
C TRP A 43 -0.83 9.55 0.48
N ILE A 44 -1.86 9.72 -0.34
CA ILE A 44 -3.25 9.90 0.11
C ILE A 44 -3.86 8.49 0.22
N TRP A 45 -4.30 8.15 1.42
CA TRP A 45 -4.82 6.81 1.74
C TRP A 45 -6.35 6.74 1.65
N GLU A 46 -7.01 7.90 1.69
CA GLU A 46 -8.45 7.99 1.56
C GLU A 46 -8.86 7.71 0.11
N HIS A 47 -9.93 6.94 -0.08
CA HIS A 47 -10.43 6.67 -1.43
C HIS A 47 -11.19 7.88 -1.96
N HIS A 48 -10.81 8.31 -3.14
CA HIS A 48 -11.51 9.36 -3.90
C HIS A 48 -12.25 8.79 -5.11
N ASN A 49 -12.39 7.46 -5.17
CA ASN A 49 -12.97 6.72 -6.29
C ASN A 49 -12.18 6.93 -7.59
N ASP A 50 -10.85 6.99 -7.46
CA ASP A 50 -9.87 7.17 -8.53
C ASP A 50 -9.05 5.88 -8.74
N PRO A 51 -8.55 5.58 -9.96
CA PRO A 51 -7.64 4.46 -10.22
C PRO A 51 -6.38 4.44 -9.31
N SER A 52 -5.95 5.58 -8.80
CA SER A 52 -4.83 5.77 -7.88
C SER A 52 -5.24 5.60 -6.41
N ASP A 53 -6.45 5.11 -6.14
CA ASP A 53 -6.85 4.70 -4.80
C ASP A 53 -6.00 3.51 -4.33
N ILE A 54 -5.42 3.62 -3.15
CA ILE A 54 -4.67 2.53 -2.50
C ILE A 54 -5.66 1.45 -2.05
N VAL A 55 -5.62 0.27 -2.66
CA VAL A 55 -6.53 -0.85 -2.32
C VAL A 55 -5.88 -1.87 -1.40
N ALA A 56 -4.56 -1.87 -1.30
CA ALA A 56 -3.84 -2.70 -0.34
C ALA A 56 -2.45 -2.14 -0.06
N TYR A 57 -1.87 -2.52 1.08
CA TYR A 57 -0.53 -2.13 1.47
C TYR A 57 0.19 -3.24 2.24
N ARG A 58 1.52 -3.20 2.25
CA ARG A 58 2.36 -4.06 3.09
C ARG A 58 3.38 -3.18 3.79
N MET A 59 3.60 -3.38 5.09
CA MET A 59 4.73 -2.74 5.77
C MET A 59 6.00 -3.50 5.46
N GLU A 60 7.05 -2.79 5.04
CA GLU A 60 8.39 -3.37 5.02
C GLU A 60 8.91 -3.34 6.46
N SER A 61 9.19 -4.51 7.02
CA SER A 61 9.93 -4.61 8.29
C SER A 61 11.29 -3.93 8.10
N ALA A 62 11.63 -3.00 8.98
CA ALA A 62 12.98 -2.47 9.03
C ALA A 62 13.91 -3.60 9.50
N GLU A 63 14.69 -4.16 8.58
CA GLU A 63 15.82 -5.05 8.89
C GLU A 63 17.01 -4.25 9.45
#